data_AF-A0A948GQ64-F1
#
_entry.id   AF-A0A948GQ64-F1
#
_cell.length_a   1.000
_cell.length_b   1.000
_cell.length_c   1.000
_cell.angle_alpha   90.00
_cell.angle_beta   90.00
_cell.angle_gamma   90.00
#
_symmetry.space_group_name_H-M   'P 1'
#
loop_
_entity.id
_entity.type
_entity.pdbx_description
1 polymer ?
#
loop_
_entity_poly.entity_id
_entity_poly.type
_entity_poly.pdbx_seq_one_letter_code
_entity_poly.pdbx_strand_id
1 'polypeptide(L)'
;MKYRAGFSLIELLIAMAIMAALLSMGIPAFSGMLNNSKLRASAESFLAGVQLARTEAVRRNANVDFVLTDDDQACLAFDFTAAAASLTGHNWIIRTSDLAPTGFIEGKFGYRIKDPNDPNPPALRNCVLGQEVVDITGNVASLTFSGLGSTTLGGAATFQFTNPTGGNCAGIGGPMRCLNVVVSIGGQARICDPAISAAATAAGDTRGC
;
A
#
# COMPACT_ATOMS: atom_id res chain seq x y z
N MET A 1 18.09 62.60 -0.18
CA MET A 1 16.74 62.03 -0.40
C MET A 1 16.92 60.62 -0.96
N LYS A 2 16.47 59.58 -0.24
CA LYS A 2 16.58 58.19 -0.70
C LYS A 2 15.35 57.86 -1.56
N TYR A 3 15.54 57.71 -2.87
CA TYR A 3 14.49 57.21 -3.76
C TYR A 3 14.16 55.76 -3.38
N ARG A 4 12.89 55.47 -3.11
CA ARG A 4 12.42 54.09 -2.94
C ARG A 4 12.43 53.43 -4.32
N ALA A 5 13.31 52.46 -4.53
CA ALA A 5 13.29 51.62 -5.73
C ALA A 5 12.04 50.73 -5.65
N GLY A 6 11.03 51.01 -6.48
CA GLY A 6 9.85 50.16 -6.66
C GLY A 6 10.03 49.26 -7.89
N PHE A 7 9.42 48.07 -7.85
CA PHE A 7 9.37 47.17 -9.00
C PHE A 7 8.55 47.78 -10.13
N SER A 8 9.04 47.62 -11.36
CA SER A 8 8.30 48.03 -12.55
C SER A 8 7.18 47.03 -12.87
N LEU A 9 6.07 47.51 -13.45
CA LEU A 9 4.96 46.64 -13.88
C LEU A 9 5.43 45.57 -14.87
N ILE A 10 6.35 45.92 -15.78
CA ILE A 10 6.92 44.95 -16.73
C ILE A 10 7.80 43.91 -16.03
N GLU A 11 8.50 44.29 -14.96
CA GLU A 11 9.39 43.42 -14.20
C GLU A 11 8.58 42.38 -13.41
N LEU A 12 7.44 42.78 -12.86
CA LEU A 12 6.49 41.87 -12.21
C LEU A 12 5.88 40.88 -13.21
N LEU A 13 5.51 41.34 -14.42
CA LEU A 13 4.99 40.47 -15.48
C LEU A 13 6.02 39.43 -15.93
N ILE A 14 7.29 39.84 -16.11
CA ILE A 14 8.37 38.91 -16.47
C ILE A 14 8.64 37.91 -15.34
N ALA A 15 8.68 38.35 -14.09
CA ALA A 15 8.86 37.46 -12.94
C ALA A 15 7.73 36.43 -12.82
N MET A 16 6.48 36.84 -13.02
CA MET A 16 5.33 35.94 -13.05
C MET A 16 5.40 34.94 -14.22
N ALA A 17 5.80 35.40 -15.41
CA ALA A 17 5.96 34.53 -16.58
C ALA A 17 7.04 33.45 -16.35
N ILE A 18 8.18 33.82 -15.78
CA ILE A 18 9.25 32.88 -15.41
C ILE A 18 8.76 31.91 -14.34
N MET A 19 8.07 32.39 -13.30
CA MET A 19 7.52 31.54 -12.25
C MET A 19 6.51 30.52 -12.80
N ALA A 20 5.61 30.94 -13.69
CA ALA A 20 4.64 30.05 -14.33
C ALA A 20 5.32 28.98 -15.19
N ALA A 21 6.37 29.34 -15.93
CA ALA A 21 7.16 28.40 -16.73
C ALA A 21 7.91 27.38 -15.86
N LEU A 22 8.44 27.79 -14.70
CA LEU A 22 9.11 26.88 -13.77
C LEU A 22 8.10 25.93 -13.09
N LEU A 23 6.94 26.44 -12.70
CA LEU A 23 5.89 25.62 -12.06
C LEU A 23 5.32 24.56 -13.01
N SER A 24 5.13 24.89 -14.28
CA SER A 24 4.61 23.94 -15.28
C SER A 24 5.54 22.73 -15.47
N MET A 25 6.85 22.93 -15.35
CA MET A 25 7.84 21.84 -15.40
C MET A 25 8.01 21.12 -14.06
N GLY A 26 7.87 21.83 -12.93
CA GLY A 26 8.12 21.28 -11.59
C GLY A 26 6.99 20.39 -11.04
N ILE A 27 5.72 20.74 -11.29
CA ILE A 27 4.55 19.99 -10.79
C ILE A 27 4.54 18.51 -11.21
N PRO A 28 4.76 18.13 -12.49
CA PRO A 28 4.72 16.72 -12.90
C PRO A 28 5.83 15.86 -12.27
N ALA A 29 6.99 16.44 -11.93
CA ALA A 29 8.05 15.70 -11.24
C ALA A 29 7.63 15.32 -9.80
N PHE A 30 6.83 16.16 -9.14
CA PHE A 30 6.38 15.93 -7.77
C PHE A 30 5.32 14.82 -7.67
N SER A 31 4.47 14.66 -8.68
CA SER A 31 3.43 13.62 -8.67
C SER A 31 4.02 12.20 -8.74
N GLY A 32 5.06 11.99 -9.55
CA GLY A 32 5.77 10.71 -9.63
C GLY A 32 6.46 10.33 -8.31
N MET A 33 7.10 11.29 -7.65
CA MET A 33 7.71 11.07 -6.33
C MET A 33 6.68 10.69 -5.28
N LEU A 34 5.54 11.39 -5.22
CA LEU A 34 4.46 11.10 -4.28
C LEU A 34 3.86 9.70 -4.52
N ASN A 35 3.67 9.29 -5.77
CA ASN A 35 3.13 7.97 -6.10
C ASN A 35 4.08 6.84 -5.67
N ASN A 36 5.38 7.00 -5.90
CA ASN A 36 6.38 6.04 -5.43
C ASN A 36 6.45 5.98 -3.90
N SER A 37 6.34 7.11 -3.22
CA SER A 37 6.30 7.16 -1.75
C SER A 37 5.06 6.44 -1.20
N LYS A 38 3.89 6.60 -1.82
CA LYS A 38 2.66 5.89 -1.44
C LYS A 38 2.79 4.38 -1.63
N LEU A 39 3.32 3.94 -2.78
CA LEU A 39 3.57 2.52 -3.06
C LEU A 39 4.48 1.90 -2.02
N ARG A 40 5.60 2.57 -1.71
CA ARG A 40 6.54 2.10 -0.69
C ARG A 40 5.90 2.02 0.68
N ALA A 41 5.19 3.05 1.11
CA ALA A 41 4.50 3.05 2.40
C ALA A 41 3.45 1.92 2.50
N SER A 42 2.70 1.66 1.43
CA SER A 42 1.72 0.58 1.39
C SER A 42 2.40 -0.80 1.45
N ALA A 43 3.48 -1.01 0.69
CA ALA A 43 4.26 -2.24 0.72
C ALA A 43 4.95 -2.48 2.08
N GLU A 44 5.47 -1.44 2.73
CA GLU A 44 6.06 -1.51 4.07
C GLU A 44 5.01 -1.84 5.15
N SER A 45 3.84 -1.20 5.08
CA SER A 45 2.72 -1.51 5.97
C SER A 45 2.23 -2.94 5.80
N PHE A 46 2.12 -3.42 4.56
CA PHE A 46 1.76 -4.81 4.27
C PHE A 46 2.82 -5.79 4.78
N LEU A 47 4.11 -5.51 4.54
CA LEU A 47 5.22 -6.33 5.07
C LEU A 47 5.16 -6.41 6.60
N ALA A 48 4.93 -5.29 7.27
CA ALA A 48 4.78 -5.24 8.72
C ALA A 48 3.59 -6.09 9.19
N GLY A 49 2.44 -6.02 8.50
CA GLY A 49 1.29 -6.87 8.79
C GLY A 49 1.59 -8.36 8.61
N VAL A 50 2.29 -8.76 7.56
CA VAL A 50 2.70 -10.17 7.35
C VAL A 50 3.65 -10.64 8.46
N GLN A 51 4.63 -9.82 8.84
CA GLN A 51 5.56 -10.12 9.94
C GLN A 51 4.86 -10.21 11.30
N LEU A 52 3.86 -9.36 11.52
CA LEU A 52 3.01 -9.40 12.70
C LEU A 52 2.19 -10.69 12.74
N ALA A 53 1.52 -11.07 11.65
CA ALA A 53 0.75 -12.30 11.57
C ALA A 53 1.60 -13.53 11.92
N ARG A 54 2.82 -13.60 11.38
CA ARG A 54 3.79 -14.65 11.72
C ARG A 54 4.17 -14.64 13.19
N THR A 55 4.47 -13.46 13.75
CA THR A 55 4.89 -13.32 15.15
C THR A 55 3.76 -13.71 16.09
N GLU A 56 2.52 -13.33 15.77
CA GLU A 56 1.34 -13.70 16.56
C GLU A 56 1.05 -15.20 16.48
N ALA A 57 1.26 -15.85 15.32
CA ALA A 57 1.16 -17.31 15.19
C ALA A 57 2.13 -18.01 16.13
N VAL A 58 3.41 -17.61 16.12
CA VAL A 58 4.45 -18.17 16.98
C VAL A 58 4.17 -17.88 18.45
N ARG A 59 3.80 -16.64 18.78
CA ARG A 59 3.50 -16.21 20.16
C ARG A 59 2.34 -17.00 20.77
N ARG A 60 1.32 -17.31 19.97
CA ARG A 60 0.12 -18.05 20.41
C ARG A 60 0.27 -19.55 20.27
N ASN A 61 1.32 -20.02 19.58
CA ASN A 61 1.47 -21.41 19.15
C ASN A 61 0.21 -21.93 18.44
N ALA A 62 -0.36 -21.08 17.58
CA ALA A 62 -1.67 -21.26 16.96
C ALA A 62 -1.64 -20.74 15.52
N ASN A 63 -2.62 -21.12 14.71
CA ASN A 63 -2.70 -20.68 13.34
C ASN A 63 -3.26 -19.25 13.26
N VAL A 64 -2.58 -18.40 12.48
CA VAL A 64 -2.97 -17.01 12.22
C VAL A 64 -3.01 -16.78 10.72
N ASP A 65 -4.14 -16.26 10.26
CA ASP A 65 -4.36 -15.89 8.87
C ASP A 65 -4.04 -14.42 8.65
N PHE A 66 -3.28 -14.16 7.60
CA PHE A 66 -3.21 -12.88 6.93
C PHE A 66 -4.06 -12.95 5.67
N VAL A 67 -5.04 -12.07 5.51
CA VAL A 67 -6.01 -12.12 4.41
C VAL A 67 -5.97 -10.80 3.65
N LEU A 68 -5.68 -10.87 2.35
CA LEU A 68 -5.90 -9.76 1.43
C LEU A 68 -7.40 -9.70 1.10
N THR A 69 -7.98 -8.52 1.11
CA THR A 69 -9.41 -8.34 0.85
C THR A 69 -9.68 -7.06 0.07
N ASP A 70 -10.68 -7.13 -0.80
CA ASP A 70 -11.35 -5.99 -1.42
C ASP A 70 -12.58 -5.57 -0.62
N ASP A 71 -12.86 -6.22 0.51
CA ASP A 71 -13.92 -5.80 1.40
C ASP A 71 -13.63 -4.41 1.93
N ASP A 72 -14.51 -3.51 1.53
CA ASP A 72 -14.50 -2.09 1.82
C ASP A 72 -15.31 -1.75 3.08
N GLN A 73 -15.55 -2.76 3.92
CA GLN A 73 -16.53 -2.71 5.01
C GLN A 73 -16.10 -1.73 6.10
N ALA A 74 -16.64 -0.53 6.01
CA ALA A 74 -16.29 0.57 6.87
C ALA A 74 -17.16 0.65 8.14
N CYS A 75 -16.45 0.68 9.27
CA CYS A 75 -16.71 1.41 10.51
C CYS A 75 -17.89 1.10 11.45
N LEU A 76 -18.88 0.24 11.18
CA LEU A 76 -19.97 0.05 12.17
C LEU A 76 -20.45 -1.39 12.41
N ALA A 77 -19.96 -2.36 11.64
CA ALA A 77 -20.20 -3.79 11.88
C ALA A 77 -19.14 -4.63 11.15
N PHE A 78 -17.86 -4.36 11.41
CA PHE A 78 -16.80 -5.15 10.79
C PHE A 78 -16.82 -6.57 11.36
N ASP A 79 -17.50 -7.47 10.66
CA ASP A 79 -17.36 -8.89 10.89
C ASP A 79 -16.04 -9.35 10.25
N PHE A 80 -14.96 -9.17 11.00
CA PHE A 80 -13.62 -9.61 10.63
C PHE A 80 -13.54 -11.13 10.42
N THR A 81 -14.53 -11.87 10.92
CA THR A 81 -14.65 -13.31 10.73
C THR A 81 -15.21 -13.65 9.34
N ALA A 82 -15.98 -12.73 8.74
CA ALA A 82 -16.62 -12.88 7.43
C ALA A 82 -15.86 -12.21 6.27
N ALA A 83 -14.83 -11.40 6.54
CA ALA A 83 -14.04 -10.77 5.49
C ALA A 83 -13.51 -11.82 4.49
N ALA A 84 -13.88 -11.64 3.23
CA ALA A 84 -13.60 -12.54 2.13
C ALA A 84 -12.19 -12.32 1.61
N ALA A 85 -11.47 -13.42 1.39
CA ALA A 85 -10.15 -13.36 0.78
C ALA A 85 -10.30 -13.06 -0.72
N SER A 86 -9.60 -12.03 -1.20
CA SER A 86 -9.56 -11.66 -2.61
C SER A 86 -8.12 -11.62 -3.13
N LEU A 87 -7.93 -12.00 -4.40
CA LEU A 87 -6.62 -11.92 -5.06
C LEU A 87 -6.25 -10.48 -5.41
N THR A 88 -7.23 -9.58 -5.41
CA THR A 88 -7.06 -8.15 -5.67
C THR A 88 -7.69 -7.38 -4.53
N GLY A 89 -7.09 -6.27 -4.12
CA GLY A 89 -7.69 -5.41 -3.13
C GLY A 89 -6.73 -4.35 -2.64
N HIS A 90 -7.15 -3.66 -1.59
CA HIS A 90 -6.41 -2.54 -0.99
C HIS A 90 -6.23 -2.75 0.51
N ASN A 91 -7.07 -3.61 1.09
CA ASN A 91 -7.19 -3.83 2.51
C ASN A 91 -6.62 -5.20 2.87
N TRP A 92 -6.16 -5.34 4.10
CA TRP A 92 -5.73 -6.62 4.62
C TRP A 92 -6.04 -6.73 6.10
N ILE A 93 -6.23 -7.96 6.56
CA ILE A 93 -6.52 -8.27 7.95
C ILE A 93 -5.69 -9.44 8.47
N ILE A 94 -5.56 -9.49 9.78
CA ILE A 94 -4.92 -10.53 10.54
C ILE A 94 -5.92 -11.07 11.55
N ARG A 95 -6.15 -12.38 11.53
CA ARG A 95 -7.09 -13.07 12.43
C ARG A 95 -6.58 -14.44 12.85
N THR A 96 -6.99 -14.93 14.01
CA THR A 96 -6.74 -16.33 14.39
C THR A 96 -7.64 -17.26 13.59
N SER A 97 -7.15 -18.42 13.14
CA SER A 97 -7.92 -19.35 12.30
C SER A 97 -8.39 -20.63 12.98
N ASP A 98 -7.86 -20.95 14.16
CA ASP A 98 -8.12 -22.19 14.90
C ASP A 98 -8.85 -22.00 16.25
N LEU A 99 -9.04 -20.75 16.68
CA LEU A 99 -9.74 -20.41 17.92
C LEU A 99 -11.13 -19.87 17.60
N ALA A 100 -12.16 -20.42 18.25
CA ALA A 100 -13.51 -19.86 18.27
C ALA A 100 -13.74 -19.11 19.60
N PRO A 101 -14.14 -17.82 19.57
CA PRO A 101 -14.35 -17.01 18.38
C PRO A 101 -13.02 -16.69 17.69
N THR A 102 -13.02 -16.63 16.36
CA THR A 102 -11.88 -16.08 15.63
C THR A 102 -11.65 -14.68 16.17
N GLY A 103 -10.40 -14.34 16.45
CA GLY A 103 -10.01 -13.08 17.06
C GLY A 103 -9.39 -12.16 16.03
N PHE A 104 -9.88 -10.94 15.95
CA PHE A 104 -9.22 -9.87 15.21
C PHE A 104 -7.91 -9.53 15.92
N ILE A 105 -6.83 -9.45 15.14
CA ILE A 105 -5.52 -9.05 15.66
C ILE A 105 -5.23 -7.63 15.19
N GLU A 106 -5.16 -7.43 13.88
CA GLU A 106 -4.90 -6.13 13.27
C GLU A 106 -5.41 -6.13 11.82
N GLY A 107 -5.56 -4.96 11.23
CA GLY A 107 -5.89 -4.83 9.82
C GLY A 107 -5.70 -3.40 9.35
N LYS A 108 -5.45 -3.26 8.05
CA LYS A 108 -5.39 -1.97 7.38
C LYS A 108 -6.62 -1.83 6.48
N PHE A 109 -7.31 -0.72 6.67
CA PHE A 109 -8.43 -0.29 5.85
C PHE A 109 -8.11 1.09 5.28
N GLY A 110 -8.32 1.31 3.98
CA GLY A 110 -8.03 2.55 3.26
C GLY A 110 -8.88 3.78 3.65
N TYR A 111 -9.20 3.98 4.93
CA TYR A 111 -10.09 5.06 5.35
C TYR A 111 -9.39 6.44 5.37
N ARG A 112 -10.03 7.43 4.73
CA ARG A 112 -9.73 8.86 4.95
C ARG A 112 -11.05 9.59 5.22
N ILE A 113 -11.09 10.39 6.29
CA ILE A 113 -12.24 11.25 6.60
C ILE A 113 -12.42 12.25 5.44
N LYS A 114 -13.55 12.17 4.75
CA LYS A 114 -14.00 13.20 3.80
C LYS A 114 -15.37 13.70 4.24
N ASP A 115 -15.36 14.70 5.10
CA ASP A 115 -16.15 15.94 5.06
C ASP A 115 -16.25 16.51 6.50
N PRO A 116 -15.71 17.71 6.78
CA PRO A 116 -15.97 18.41 8.04
C PRO A 116 -17.45 18.78 8.27
N ASN A 117 -18.31 18.64 7.25
CA ASN A 117 -19.70 19.12 7.25
C ASN A 117 -20.75 18.02 7.03
N ASP A 118 -20.45 16.74 7.31
CA ASP A 118 -21.47 15.68 7.22
C ASP A 118 -22.62 15.94 8.23
N PRO A 119 -23.88 16.09 7.78
CA PRO A 119 -25.03 16.37 8.64
C PRO A 119 -25.58 15.15 9.41
N ASN A 120 -25.02 13.94 9.24
CA ASN A 120 -25.51 12.75 9.93
C ASN A 120 -24.91 12.57 11.35
N PRO A 121 -25.72 12.22 12.36
CA PRO A 121 -25.26 11.99 13.73
C PRO A 121 -24.32 10.77 13.86
N PRO A 122 -23.47 10.72 14.92
CA PRO A 122 -22.23 9.94 14.97
C PRO A 122 -22.34 8.40 14.96
N ALA A 123 -23.52 7.82 14.79
CA ALA A 123 -23.72 6.36 14.77
C ALA A 123 -23.85 5.75 13.37
N LEU A 124 -23.92 6.56 12.31
CA LEU A 124 -24.00 6.11 10.91
C LEU A 124 -23.07 6.95 10.04
N ARG A 125 -21.77 6.99 10.38
CA ARG A 125 -20.78 7.60 9.49
C ARG A 125 -20.64 6.71 8.25
N ASN A 126 -21.29 7.15 7.17
CA ASN A 126 -21.10 6.65 5.82
C ASN A 126 -19.64 6.92 5.45
N CYS A 127 -18.77 5.97 5.75
CA CYS A 127 -17.38 6.06 5.37
C CYS A 127 -17.31 5.81 3.87
N VAL A 128 -17.36 6.90 3.10
CA VAL A 128 -17.18 6.84 1.65
C VAL A 128 -15.75 6.38 1.37
N LEU A 129 -15.65 5.43 0.45
CA LEU A 129 -14.42 4.79 0.02
C LEU A 129 -13.47 5.84 -0.54
N GLY A 130 -12.49 6.24 0.28
CA GLY A 130 -11.33 6.95 -0.20
C GLY A 130 -10.47 5.93 -0.91
N GLN A 131 -10.66 5.77 -2.22
CA GLN A 131 -9.91 4.81 -3.04
C GLN A 131 -8.42 4.92 -2.70
N GLU A 132 -7.88 3.93 -1.98
CA GLU A 132 -6.46 3.84 -1.80
C GLU A 132 -5.88 3.69 -3.19
N VAL A 133 -5.02 4.61 -3.60
CA VAL A 133 -4.52 4.68 -4.97
C VAL A 133 -3.45 3.60 -5.23
N VAL A 134 -3.39 2.57 -4.39
CA VAL A 134 -2.41 1.49 -4.49
C VAL A 134 -3.16 0.17 -4.54
N ASP A 135 -3.25 -0.41 -5.73
CA ASP A 135 -3.86 -1.72 -5.93
C ASP A 135 -2.86 -2.80 -5.53
N ILE A 136 -3.32 -3.79 -4.79
CA ILE A 136 -2.56 -4.98 -4.40
C ILE A 136 -3.10 -6.16 -5.19
N THR A 137 -2.24 -6.89 -5.88
CA THR A 137 -2.58 -8.14 -6.58
C THR A 137 -1.71 -9.28 -6.09
N GLY A 138 -2.32 -10.27 -5.45
CA GLY A 138 -1.66 -11.49 -4.97
C GLY A 138 -1.80 -12.65 -5.95
N ASN A 139 -0.82 -13.56 -5.95
CA ASN A 139 -1.01 -14.92 -6.51
C ASN A 139 -1.80 -15.84 -5.57
N VAL A 140 -1.95 -15.42 -4.31
CA VAL A 140 -2.80 -16.03 -3.28
C VAL A 140 -3.57 -14.91 -2.58
N ALA A 141 -4.75 -15.23 -2.05
CA ALA A 141 -5.61 -14.27 -1.36
C ALA A 141 -5.40 -14.27 0.17
N SER A 142 -4.80 -15.32 0.71
CA SER A 142 -4.51 -15.44 2.13
C SER A 142 -3.25 -16.26 2.41
N LEU A 143 -2.67 -16.03 3.58
CA LEU A 143 -1.53 -16.75 4.13
C LEU A 143 -1.95 -17.25 5.51
N THR A 144 -1.83 -18.55 5.78
CA THR A 144 -1.96 -19.06 7.15
C THR A 144 -0.57 -19.37 7.67
N PHE A 145 -0.18 -18.72 8.77
CA PHE A 145 1.04 -19.03 9.52
C PHE A 145 0.74 -20.04 10.62
N SER A 146 1.59 -21.04 10.76
CA SER A 146 1.53 -22.01 11.86
C SER A 146 2.23 -21.47 13.12
N GLY A 147 2.04 -22.15 14.26
CA GLY A 147 2.79 -21.87 15.50
C GLY A 147 4.32 -21.99 15.39
N LEU A 148 4.84 -22.60 14.32
CA LEU A 148 6.27 -22.66 14.00
C LEU A 148 6.74 -21.51 13.09
N GLY A 149 5.82 -20.64 12.66
CA GLY A 149 6.09 -19.49 11.82
C GLY A 149 6.31 -19.80 10.34
N SER A 150 6.03 -21.03 9.88
CA SER A 150 5.95 -21.41 8.46
C SER A 150 4.56 -21.11 7.90
N THR A 151 4.45 -20.97 6.57
CA THR A 151 3.14 -20.85 5.92
C THR A 151 2.61 -22.23 5.52
N THR A 152 1.30 -22.33 5.31
CA THR A 152 0.62 -23.54 4.79
C THR A 152 0.61 -23.62 3.26
N LEU A 153 1.29 -22.69 2.58
CA LEU A 153 1.27 -22.59 1.13
C LEU A 153 2.09 -23.69 0.45
N GLY A 154 1.66 -24.08 -0.75
CA GLY A 154 2.44 -24.98 -1.63
C GLY A 154 3.62 -24.30 -2.35
N GLY A 155 3.76 -22.98 -2.24
CA GLY A 155 4.79 -22.18 -2.91
C GLY A 155 4.91 -20.78 -2.33
N ALA A 156 5.85 -19.98 -2.84
CA ALA A 156 6.00 -18.59 -2.40
C ALA A 156 4.77 -17.75 -2.82
N ALA A 157 4.28 -16.93 -1.89
CA ALA A 157 3.29 -15.91 -2.18
C ALA A 157 3.96 -14.63 -2.65
N THR A 158 3.35 -13.95 -3.61
CA THR A 158 3.79 -12.68 -4.16
C THR A 158 2.61 -11.75 -4.26
N PHE A 159 2.75 -10.57 -3.66
CA PHE A 159 1.77 -9.49 -3.70
C PHE A 159 2.39 -8.29 -4.41
N GLN A 160 1.85 -7.92 -5.56
CA GLN A 160 2.31 -6.81 -6.36
C GLN A 160 1.52 -5.54 -6.01
N PHE A 161 2.26 -4.44 -5.82
CA PHE A 161 1.72 -3.12 -5.54
C PHE A 161 1.84 -2.25 -6.79
N THR A 162 0.70 -1.83 -7.33
CA THR A 162 0.61 -0.93 -8.47
C THR A 162 -0.19 0.31 -8.08
N ASN A 163 -0.13 1.37 -8.87
CA ASN A 163 -0.95 2.56 -8.63
C ASN A 163 -1.58 2.99 -9.97
N PRO A 164 -2.91 2.96 -10.10
CA PRO A 164 -3.57 3.17 -11.39
C PRO A 164 -3.39 4.60 -11.93
N THR A 165 -3.03 5.57 -11.08
CA THR A 165 -2.83 6.97 -11.47
C THR A 165 -1.41 7.29 -11.95
N GLY A 166 -0.43 6.44 -11.67
CA GLY A 166 0.96 6.69 -12.04
C GLY A 166 1.43 5.93 -13.29
N GLY A 167 0.52 5.23 -13.98
CA GLY A 167 0.80 4.49 -15.21
C GLY A 167 1.38 3.09 -14.99
N ASN A 168 1.90 2.50 -16.07
CA ASN A 168 2.40 1.13 -16.06
C ASN A 168 3.68 0.98 -15.20
N CYS A 169 3.90 -0.23 -14.68
CA CYS A 169 5.12 -0.60 -13.98
C CYS A 169 6.35 -0.56 -14.90
N ALA A 170 7.51 -0.24 -14.34
CA ALA A 170 8.79 -0.15 -15.05
C ALA A 170 9.22 -1.48 -15.67
N GLY A 171 8.87 -2.61 -15.06
CA GLY A 171 9.12 -3.94 -15.62
C GLY A 171 8.42 -4.22 -16.96
N ILE A 172 7.38 -3.46 -17.30
CA ILE A 172 6.68 -3.51 -18.59
C ILE A 172 6.85 -2.19 -19.39
N GLY A 173 7.90 -1.42 -19.09
CA GLY A 173 8.26 -0.20 -19.82
C GLY A 173 7.51 1.07 -19.40
N GLY A 174 6.83 1.06 -18.26
CA GLY A 174 6.15 2.25 -17.74
C GLY A 174 7.01 3.11 -16.79
N PRO A 175 6.53 4.31 -16.40
CA PRO A 175 7.29 5.25 -15.58
C PRO A 175 7.26 4.91 -14.07
N MET A 176 6.42 3.97 -13.64
CA MET A 176 6.20 3.67 -12.23
C MET A 176 7.11 2.56 -11.73
N ARG A 177 7.76 2.77 -10.58
CA ARG A 177 8.53 1.70 -9.92
C ARG A 177 7.66 0.92 -8.95
N CYS A 178 6.94 -0.08 -9.46
CA CYS A 178 6.13 -1.01 -8.68
C CYS A 178 7.00 -1.84 -7.73
N LEU A 179 6.38 -2.40 -6.70
CA LEU A 179 7.06 -3.22 -5.69
C LEU A 179 6.29 -4.51 -5.50
N ASN A 180 6.99 -5.56 -5.11
CA ASN A 180 6.38 -6.82 -4.67
C ASN A 180 6.73 -7.08 -3.21
N VAL A 181 5.80 -7.64 -2.46
CA VAL A 181 6.08 -8.34 -1.20
C VAL A 181 6.04 -9.83 -1.49
N VAL A 182 7.15 -10.52 -1.23
CA VAL A 182 7.28 -11.97 -1.42
C VAL A 182 7.38 -12.65 -0.07
N VAL A 183 6.58 -13.68 0.14
CA VAL A 183 6.54 -14.50 1.34
C VAL A 183 6.90 -15.93 0.97
N SER A 184 7.98 -16.43 1.55
CA SER A 184 8.42 -17.83 1.37
C SER A 184 7.52 -18.80 2.12
N ILE A 185 7.59 -20.09 1.77
CA ILE A 185 6.95 -21.17 2.53
C ILE A 185 7.45 -21.27 3.98
N GLY A 186 8.69 -20.83 4.23
CA GLY A 186 9.26 -20.72 5.58
C GLY A 186 8.76 -19.51 6.38
N GLY A 187 7.85 -18.71 5.82
CA GLY A 187 7.25 -17.53 6.45
C GLY A 187 8.15 -16.29 6.47
N GLN A 188 9.32 -16.33 5.85
CA GLN A 188 10.13 -15.12 5.66
C GLN A 188 9.49 -14.24 4.59
N ALA A 189 9.29 -12.96 4.90
CA ALA A 189 8.73 -11.96 4.00
C ALA A 189 9.74 -10.85 3.71
N ARG A 190 9.77 -10.37 2.47
CA ARG A 190 10.62 -9.24 2.04
C ARG A 190 9.98 -8.44 0.92
N ILE A 191 10.38 -7.19 0.79
CA ILE A 191 10.07 -6.36 -0.39
C ILE A 191 11.14 -6.60 -1.46
N CYS A 192 10.71 -6.73 -2.72
CA CYS A 192 11.58 -6.78 -3.89
C CYS A 192 11.01 -5.94 -5.04
N ASP A 193 11.85 -5.67 -6.03
CA ASP A 193 11.54 -4.88 -7.21
C ASP A 193 11.41 -5.80 -8.44
N PRO A 194 10.21 -5.91 -9.04
CA PRO A 194 9.99 -6.75 -10.22
C PRO A 194 10.61 -6.18 -11.51
N ALA A 195 11.08 -4.93 -11.52
CA ALA A 195 11.76 -4.35 -12.68
C ALA A 195 13.21 -4.81 -12.81
N ILE A 196 13.80 -5.37 -11.76
CA ILE A 196 15.14 -5.96 -11.82
C ILE A 196 15.03 -7.29 -12.56
N SER A 197 15.82 -7.44 -13.63
CA SER A 197 15.79 -8.67 -14.44
C SER A 197 16.28 -9.88 -13.64
N ALA A 198 15.72 -11.05 -13.93
CA ALA A 198 16.16 -12.31 -13.32
C ALA A 198 17.68 -12.56 -13.50
N ALA A 199 18.28 -12.07 -14.59
CA ALA A 199 19.72 -12.13 -14.81
C ALA A 199 20.50 -11.27 -13.80
N ALA A 200 20.02 -10.06 -13.49
CA ALA A 200 20.62 -9.20 -12.47
C ALA A 200 20.43 -9.78 -11.06
N THR A 201 19.26 -10.35 -10.76
CA THR A 201 19.03 -11.09 -9.50
C THR A 201 19.99 -12.26 -9.37
N ALA A 202 20.17 -13.07 -10.43
CA ALA A 202 21.10 -14.20 -10.46
C ALA A 202 22.57 -13.77 -10.35
N ALA A 203 22.91 -12.57 -10.81
CA ALA A 203 24.23 -11.96 -10.65
C ALA A 203 24.46 -11.37 -9.24
N GLY A 204 23.46 -11.43 -8.34
CA GLY A 204 23.59 -11.02 -6.94
C GLY A 204 22.86 -9.72 -6.56
N ASP A 205 22.05 -9.12 -7.45
CA ASP A 205 21.23 -7.97 -7.08
C ASP A 205 20.09 -8.41 -6.13
N THR A 206 20.27 -8.15 -4.84
CA THR A 206 19.31 -8.54 -3.79
C THR A 206 18.02 -7.73 -3.80
N ARG A 207 17.92 -6.70 -4.64
CA ARG A 207 16.68 -5.92 -4.82
C ARG A 207 15.67 -6.63 -5.70
N GLY A 208 16.13 -7.51 -6.60
CA GLY A 208 15.25 -8.21 -7.53
C GLY A 208 14.40 -9.28 -6.85
N CYS A 209 13.23 -9.53 -7.42
CA CYS A 209 12.52 -10.76 -7.20
C CYS A 209 13.20 -11.88 -8.02
#